data_AF-A0A4P7CI14-F1
#
_entry.id   AF-A0A4P7CI14-F1
#
_cell.length_a   1.000
_cell.length_b   1.000
_cell.length_c   1.000
_cell.angle_alpha   90.00
_cell.angle_beta   90.00
_cell.angle_gamma   90.00
#
_symmetry.space_group_name_H-M   'P 1'
#
loop_
_entity.id
_entity.type
_entity.pdbx_description
1 polymer ?
#
loop_
_entity_poly.entity_id
_entity_poly.type
_entity_poly.pdbx_seq_one_letter_code
_entity_poly.pdbx_strand_id
1 'polypeptide(L)'
;MRNVQLYTDGSCNSNVNGKGEGGIAYILYFTDNKQTQTASKGYYFSSSNRMELLAVIEALASLGNKKHHIQLTTDSQFVELGIQKLQNQEMPKSEQDLWQQLKPFLQRHQIHCVRKSTHPKLDECHRLANQARKQPLHYDIALNQAVNLSQYVEKLEKQKRHLTAQLAEVEASITILRASLDILCRDNK
;
A
#
# COMPACT_ATOMS: atom_id res chain seq x y z
N MET A 1 3.53 29.25 12.46
CA MET A 1 4.07 27.92 12.79
C MET A 1 3.51 27.51 14.14
N ARG A 2 2.97 26.29 14.29
CA ARG A 2 2.39 25.80 15.57
C ARG A 2 3.12 24.55 16.04
N ASN A 3 3.06 24.28 17.33
CA ASN A 3 3.47 23.02 17.94
C ASN A 3 2.26 22.08 17.97
N VAL A 4 2.41 20.91 17.37
CA VAL A 4 1.33 19.95 17.15
C VAL A 4 1.77 18.59 17.69
N GLN A 5 0.96 18.01 18.57
CA GLN A 5 1.08 16.60 18.94
C GLN A 5 0.19 15.80 18.00
N LEU A 6 0.78 14.90 17.24
CA LEU A 6 0.09 14.04 16.29
C LEU A 6 0.13 12.60 16.81
N TYR A 7 -1.03 11.97 16.91
CA TYR A 7 -1.19 10.56 17.21
C TYR A 7 -1.84 9.87 16.02
N THR A 8 -1.34 8.70 15.64
CA THR A 8 -1.85 7.95 14.49
C THR A 8 -1.90 6.47 14.78
N ASP A 9 -2.92 5.80 14.26
CA ASP A 9 -2.99 4.34 14.19
C ASP A 9 -3.68 3.89 12.89
N GLY A 10 -3.31 2.70 12.42
CA GLY A 10 -3.89 2.01 11.28
C GLY A 10 -4.29 0.59 11.65
N SER A 11 -5.53 0.21 11.31
CA SER A 11 -6.02 -1.16 11.48
C SER A 11 -6.30 -1.78 10.13
N CYS A 12 -5.99 -3.06 9.97
CA CYS A 12 -6.38 -3.83 8.81
C CYS A 12 -6.82 -5.22 9.26
N ASN A 13 -7.96 -5.67 8.76
CA ASN A 13 -8.38 -7.06 8.89
C ASN A 13 -7.96 -7.78 7.63
N SER A 14 -6.67 -8.14 7.57
CA SER A 14 -6.11 -8.85 6.46
C SER A 14 -6.65 -10.28 6.40
N ASN A 15 -7.49 -10.56 5.40
CA ASN A 15 -7.79 -11.93 4.96
C ASN A 15 -6.85 -12.31 3.80
N VAL A 16 -7.21 -13.35 3.01
CA VAL A 16 -6.43 -13.97 1.91
C VAL A 16 -5.38 -13.03 1.29
N ASN A 17 -4.11 -13.43 1.36
CA ASN A 17 -2.94 -12.70 0.84
C ASN A 17 -2.58 -11.38 1.54
N GLY A 18 -2.95 -11.21 2.82
CA GLY A 18 -2.50 -10.07 3.63
C GLY A 18 -3.22 -8.75 3.31
N LYS A 19 -4.35 -8.83 2.60
CA LYS A 19 -5.14 -7.67 2.15
C LYS A 19 -6.57 -7.77 2.66
N GLY A 20 -7.18 -6.64 2.99
CA GLY A 20 -8.56 -6.64 3.45
C GLY A 20 -9.10 -5.24 3.70
N GLU A 21 -10.18 -5.18 4.46
CA GLU A 21 -10.73 -3.89 4.89
C GLU A 21 -9.76 -3.26 5.89
N GLY A 22 -9.44 -1.99 5.65
CA GLY A 22 -8.55 -1.19 6.48
C GLY A 22 -9.27 0.02 7.06
N GLY A 23 -8.71 0.58 8.12
CA GLY A 23 -9.16 1.85 8.67
C GLY A 23 -7.98 2.60 9.27
N ILE A 24 -8.00 3.92 9.15
CA ILE A 24 -7.01 4.81 9.74
C ILE A 24 -7.68 5.70 10.76
N ALA A 25 -6.90 6.19 11.72
CA ALA A 25 -7.31 7.29 12.56
C ALA A 25 -6.11 8.16 12.92
N TYR A 26 -6.38 9.45 13.15
CA TYR A 26 -5.40 10.37 13.69
C TYR A 26 -6.05 11.40 14.62
N ILE A 27 -5.23 11.88 15.55
CA ILE A 27 -5.57 12.97 16.46
C ILE A 27 -4.46 14.02 16.40
N LEU A 28 -4.83 15.25 16.05
CA LEU A 28 -3.99 16.43 16.10
C LEU A 28 -4.37 17.25 17.32
N TYR A 29 -3.42 17.48 18.23
CA TYR A 29 -3.57 18.39 19.36
C TYR A 29 -2.66 19.60 19.17
N PHE A 30 -3.28 20.76 19.02
CA PHE A 30 -2.62 22.05 18.85
C PHE A 30 -2.37 22.66 20.23
N THR A 31 -1.11 22.67 20.66
CA THR A 31 -0.77 23.05 22.05
C THR A 31 -0.94 24.56 22.29
N ASP A 32 -0.89 25.38 21.23
CA ASP A 32 -0.99 26.83 21.29
C ASP A 32 -2.40 27.31 21.66
N ASN A 33 -3.44 26.61 21.19
CA ASN A 33 -4.83 26.98 21.44
C ASN A 33 -5.66 25.86 22.11
N LYS A 34 -5.01 24.77 22.53
CA LYS A 34 -5.62 23.57 23.14
C LYS A 34 -6.73 22.94 22.28
N GLN A 35 -6.69 23.16 20.97
CA GLN A 35 -7.65 22.58 20.05
C GLN A 35 -7.27 21.14 19.72
N THR A 36 -8.28 20.27 19.64
CA THR A 36 -8.10 18.90 19.15
C THR A 36 -8.89 18.72 17.86
N GLN A 37 -8.26 18.11 16.87
CA GLN A 37 -8.92 17.62 15.66
C GLN A 37 -8.70 16.11 15.57
N THR A 38 -9.78 15.38 15.35
CA THR A 38 -9.78 13.93 15.23
C THR A 38 -10.44 13.54 13.93
N ALA A 39 -9.88 12.59 13.20
CA ALA A 39 -10.52 12.01 12.02
C ALA A 39 -10.21 10.52 11.91
N SER A 40 -11.08 9.81 11.20
CA SER A 40 -10.90 8.40 10.83
C SER A 40 -11.52 8.14 9.47
N LYS A 41 -10.98 7.17 8.73
CA LYS A 41 -11.45 6.79 7.40
C LYS A 41 -11.30 5.29 7.19
N GLY A 42 -12.28 4.67 6.53
CA GLY A 42 -12.25 3.25 6.17
C GLY A 42 -11.90 3.04 4.70
N TYR A 43 -11.05 2.05 4.41
CA TYR A 43 -10.56 1.72 3.08
C TYR A 43 -10.88 0.27 2.71
N TYR A 44 -11.39 0.08 1.50
CA TYR A 44 -11.43 -1.21 0.82
C TYR A 44 -10.04 -1.59 0.34
N PHE A 45 -9.69 -2.87 0.50
CA PHE A 45 -8.47 -3.50 -0.02
C PHE A 45 -7.19 -2.74 0.35
N SER A 46 -6.77 -2.83 1.61
CA SER A 46 -5.48 -2.30 2.08
C SER A 46 -4.71 -3.36 2.90
N SER A 47 -3.62 -2.94 3.55
CA SER A 47 -2.80 -3.75 4.46
C SER A 47 -2.44 -2.95 5.72
N SER A 48 -1.96 -3.61 6.77
CA SER A 48 -1.63 -2.94 8.05
C SER A 48 -0.61 -1.81 7.84
N ASN A 49 0.52 -2.09 7.20
CA ASN A 49 1.57 -1.10 6.93
C ASN A 49 1.05 0.11 6.11
N ARG A 50 0.15 -0.13 5.15
CA ARG A 50 -0.42 0.95 4.33
C ARG A 50 -1.38 1.82 5.13
N MET A 51 -2.19 1.23 6.01
CA MET A 51 -3.08 1.96 6.90
C MET A 51 -2.31 2.81 7.91
N GLU A 52 -1.23 2.28 8.48
CA GLU A 52 -0.34 3.04 9.37
C GLU A 52 0.25 4.27 8.65
N LEU A 53 0.70 4.12 7.40
CA LEU A 53 1.23 5.24 6.61
C LEU A 53 0.17 6.24 6.18
N LEU A 54 -0.97 5.76 5.70
CA LEU A 54 -2.07 6.62 5.27
C LEU A 54 -2.59 7.47 6.43
N ALA A 55 -2.62 6.94 7.66
CA ALA A 55 -2.95 7.70 8.86
C ALA A 55 -2.05 8.94 9.03
N VAL A 56 -0.73 8.78 8.84
CA VAL A 56 0.25 9.88 8.91
C VAL A 56 0.05 10.86 7.76
N ILE A 57 -0.09 10.36 6.53
CA ILE A 57 -0.25 11.19 5.33
C ILE A 57 -1.51 12.06 5.42
N GLU A 58 -2.65 11.47 5.79
CA GLU A 58 -3.93 12.17 5.92
C GLU A 58 -3.90 13.21 7.05
N ALA A 59 -3.26 12.88 8.17
CA ALA A 59 -3.05 13.83 9.25
C ALA A 59 -2.24 15.05 8.80
N LEU A 60 -1.11 14.83 8.13
CA LEU A 60 -0.23 15.90 7.64
C LEU A 60 -0.89 16.71 6.52
N ALA A 61 -1.63 16.06 5.62
CA ALA A 61 -2.40 16.73 4.58
C ALA A 61 -3.45 17.69 5.17
N SER A 62 -4.09 17.31 6.28
CA SER A 62 -5.10 18.14 6.93
C SER A 62 -4.55 19.44 7.56
N LEU A 63 -3.23 19.53 7.78
CA LEU A 63 -2.56 20.75 8.24
C LEU A 63 -2.35 21.78 7.11
N GLY A 64 -2.61 21.41 5.85
CA GLY A 64 -2.45 22.26 4.68
C GLY A 64 -0.99 22.65 4.41
N ASN A 65 -0.79 23.86 3.92
CA ASN A 65 0.51 24.29 3.38
C ASN A 65 1.43 24.99 4.39
N LYS A 66 0.98 25.22 5.63
CA LYS A 66 1.78 25.94 6.64
C LYS A 66 2.80 25.01 7.29
N LYS A 67 4.00 25.53 7.58
CA LYS A 67 5.02 24.81 8.36
C LYS A 67 4.63 24.71 9.84
N HIS A 68 4.86 23.54 10.43
CA HIS A 68 4.57 23.22 11.83
C HIS A 68 5.72 22.41 12.45
N HIS A 69 5.84 22.46 13.79
CA HIS A 69 6.61 21.50 14.57
C HIS A 69 5.67 20.40 15.00
N ILE A 70 5.99 19.16 14.67
CA ILE A 70 5.10 18.01 14.86
C ILE A 70 5.83 16.95 15.67
N GLN A 71 5.27 16.60 16.81
CA GLN A 71 5.64 15.39 17.53
C GLN A 71 4.67 14.28 17.12
N LEU A 72 5.11 13.43 16.19
CA LEU A 72 4.36 12.25 15.77
C LEU A 72 4.58 11.13 16.78
N THR A 73 3.50 10.62 17.35
CA THR A 73 3.47 9.45 18.22
C THR A 73 2.68 8.34 17.56
N THR A 74 3.28 7.17 17.42
CA THR A 74 2.68 5.96 16.83
C THR A 74 3.23 4.74 17.57
N ASP A 75 2.56 3.60 17.52
CA ASP A 75 3.09 2.30 17.96
C ASP A 75 3.80 1.54 16.82
N SER A 76 3.62 1.98 15.56
CA SER A 76 4.20 1.37 14.38
C SER A 76 5.72 1.55 14.31
N GLN A 77 6.43 0.42 14.39
CA GLN A 77 7.86 0.35 14.07
C GLN A 77 8.12 0.62 12.58
N PHE A 78 7.18 0.24 11.71
CA PHE A 78 7.32 0.46 10.26
C PHE A 78 7.35 1.95 9.91
N VAL A 79 6.47 2.74 10.51
CA VAL A 79 6.43 4.20 10.35
C VAL A 79 7.70 4.85 10.91
N GLU A 80 8.09 4.51 12.14
CA GLU A 80 9.29 5.07 12.79
C GLU A 80 10.54 4.85 11.93
N LEU A 81 10.82 3.60 11.55
CA LEU A 81 12.00 3.26 10.77
C LEU A 81 11.96 3.86 9.36
N GLY A 82 10.79 3.91 8.73
CA GLY A 82 10.66 4.48 7.40
C GLY A 82 10.82 6.01 7.37
N ILE A 83 10.30 6.72 8.39
CA ILE A 83 10.57 8.16 8.56
C ILE A 83 12.05 8.40 8.78
N GLN A 84 12.72 7.62 9.64
CA GLN A 84 14.16 7.72 9.87
C GLN A 84 14.96 7.53 8.56
N LYS A 85 14.58 6.54 7.74
CA LYS A 85 15.19 6.35 6.41
C LYS A 85 15.02 7.56 5.50
N LEU A 86 13.79 8.10 5.39
CA LEU A 86 13.54 9.27 4.57
C LEU A 86 14.30 10.52 5.05
N GLN A 87 14.47 10.68 6.36
CA GLN A 87 15.29 11.74 6.94
C GLN A 87 16.78 11.58 6.58
N ASN A 88 17.25 10.35 6.46
CA ASN A 88 18.59 10.01 5.95
C ASN A 88 18.66 9.98 4.40
N GLN A 89 17.64 10.52 3.72
CA GLN A 89 17.54 10.57 2.26
C GLN A 89 17.44 9.19 1.56
N GLU A 90 17.12 8.14 2.30
CA GLU A 90 16.90 6.79 1.78
C GLU A 90 15.41 6.49 1.58
N MET A 91 15.06 5.94 0.42
CA MET A 91 13.68 5.49 0.15
C MET A 91 13.48 4.06 0.67
N PRO A 92 12.44 3.80 1.49
CA PRO A 92 12.08 2.43 1.86
C PRO A 92 11.75 1.57 0.63
N LYS A 93 11.97 0.26 0.73
CA LYS A 93 11.80 -0.67 -0.41
C LYS A 93 10.32 -1.01 -0.68
N SER A 94 9.50 -1.12 0.36
CA SER A 94 8.07 -1.42 0.26
C SER A 94 7.23 -0.15 0.39
N GLU A 95 6.00 -0.17 -0.12
CA GLU A 95 5.03 0.95 -0.06
C GLU A 95 5.58 2.27 -0.61
N GLN A 96 6.43 2.20 -1.65
CA GLN A 96 7.12 3.37 -2.21
C GLN A 96 6.17 4.48 -2.66
N ASP A 97 4.99 4.13 -3.14
CA ASP A 97 3.95 5.07 -3.54
C ASP A 97 3.48 5.96 -2.37
N LEU A 98 3.36 5.40 -1.17
CA LEU A 98 2.99 6.15 0.04
C LEU A 98 4.18 6.93 0.60
N TRP A 99 5.38 6.37 0.57
CA TRP A 99 6.59 7.10 0.99
C TRP A 99 6.90 8.31 0.11
N GLN A 100 6.67 8.20 -1.20
CA GLN A 100 6.77 9.32 -2.13
C GLN A 100 5.76 10.43 -1.81
N GLN A 101 4.54 10.07 -1.40
CA GLN A 101 3.54 11.05 -0.94
C GLN A 101 3.90 11.67 0.42
N LEU A 102 4.52 10.91 1.32
CA LEU A 102 4.90 11.39 2.65
C LEU A 102 6.11 12.34 2.62
N LYS A 103 7.08 12.09 1.72
CA LYS A 103 8.36 12.81 1.66
C LYS A 103 8.22 14.35 1.61
N PRO A 104 7.34 14.96 0.80
CA PRO A 104 7.13 16.40 0.80
C PRO A 104 6.67 16.97 2.16
N PHE A 105 5.90 16.21 2.94
CA PHE A 105 5.49 16.64 4.27
C PHE A 105 6.67 16.64 5.25
N LEU A 106 7.54 15.63 5.19
CA LEU A 106 8.77 15.58 6.01
C LEU A 106 9.75 16.70 5.67
N GLN A 107 9.76 17.18 4.42
CA GLN A 107 10.56 18.34 4.02
C GLN A 107 9.94 19.66 4.48
N ARG A 108 8.61 19.75 4.51
CA ARG A 108 7.87 20.96 4.91
C ARG A 108 7.84 21.17 6.42
N HIS A 109 7.48 20.14 7.17
CA HIS A 109 7.29 20.20 8.62
C HIS A 109 8.56 19.78 9.35
N GLN A 110 8.76 20.28 10.57
CA GLN A 110 9.78 19.74 11.46
C GLN A 110 9.15 18.61 12.27
N ILE A 111 9.35 17.38 11.81
CA ILE A 111 8.70 16.19 12.38
C ILE A 111 9.70 15.42 13.25
N HIS A 112 9.35 15.22 14.51
CA HIS A 112 9.99 14.28 15.41
C HIS A 112 9.06 13.10 15.63
N CYS A 113 9.47 11.91 15.18
CA CYS A 113 8.71 10.68 15.35
C CYS A 113 9.16 9.97 16.64
N VAL A 114 8.20 9.55 17.46
CA VAL A 114 8.43 8.81 18.69
C VAL A 114 7.53 7.57 18.68
N ARG A 115 8.14 6.38 18.75
CA ARG A 115 7.37 5.17 18.94
C ARG A 115 7.01 4.94 20.41
N LYS A 116 5.74 4.66 20.70
CA LYS A 116 5.26 4.28 22.03
C LYS A 116 4.34 3.08 21.93
N SER A 117 4.53 2.10 22.79
CA SER A 117 3.66 0.92 22.88
C SER A 117 2.29 1.22 23.49
N THR A 118 2.19 2.27 24.32
CA THR A 118 0.94 2.65 24.99
C THR A 118 0.85 4.17 25.09
N HIS A 119 -0.36 4.70 24.87
CA HIS A 119 -0.71 6.10 25.11
C HIS A 119 -2.24 6.26 24.98
N PRO A 120 -2.95 7.00 25.85
CA PRO A 120 -4.41 7.12 25.78
C PRO A 120 -4.94 7.61 24.43
N LYS A 121 -4.19 8.49 23.74
CA LYS A 121 -4.52 8.95 22.38
C LYS A 121 -4.24 7.92 21.29
N LEU A 122 -3.28 7.01 21.49
CA LEU A 122 -3.08 5.88 20.58
C LEU A 122 -4.22 4.87 20.75
N ASP A 123 -4.63 4.56 21.98
CA ASP A 123 -5.77 3.67 22.26
C ASP A 123 -7.06 4.20 21.61
N GLU A 124 -7.27 5.52 21.64
CA GLU A 124 -8.38 6.16 20.95
C GLU A 124 -8.24 6.10 19.42
N CYS A 125 -7.05 6.30 18.86
CA CYS A 125 -6.81 6.09 17.43
C CYS A 125 -7.10 4.63 17.04
N HIS A 126 -6.67 3.66 17.84
CA HIS A 126 -6.93 2.24 17.62
C HIS A 126 -8.41 1.91 17.57
N ARG A 127 -9.17 2.43 18.52
CA ARG A 127 -10.63 2.27 18.57
C ARG A 127 -11.29 2.86 17.31
N LEU A 128 -10.91 4.07 16.93
CA LEU A 128 -11.45 4.79 15.77
C LEU A 128 -11.08 4.11 14.45
N ALA A 129 -9.83 3.68 14.28
CA ALA A 129 -9.36 2.96 13.10
C ALA A 129 -10.14 1.66 12.92
N ASN A 130 -10.32 0.88 13.99
CA ASN A 130 -11.13 -0.36 13.95
C ASN A 130 -12.61 -0.11 13.66
N GLN A 131 -13.17 1.00 14.13
CA GLN A 131 -14.55 1.38 13.81
C GLN A 131 -14.68 1.75 12.33
N ALA A 132 -13.80 2.61 11.82
CA ALA A 132 -13.80 3.05 10.43
C ALA A 132 -13.58 1.88 9.47
N ARG A 133 -12.73 0.92 9.84
CA ARG A 133 -12.48 -0.31 9.07
C ARG A 133 -13.74 -1.12 8.80
N LYS A 134 -14.74 -1.12 9.70
CA LYS A 134 -16.00 -1.85 9.52
C LYS A 134 -16.96 -1.18 8.54
N GLN A 135 -16.68 0.06 8.15
CA GLN A 135 -17.48 0.85 7.22
C GLN A 135 -16.56 1.50 6.18
N PRO A 136 -15.89 0.69 5.33
CA PRO A 136 -15.01 1.22 4.30
C PRO A 136 -15.80 2.03 3.28
N LEU A 137 -15.28 3.21 2.93
CA LEU A 137 -15.90 4.13 1.95
C LEU A 137 -14.90 4.59 0.88
N HIS A 138 -13.62 4.29 1.07
CA HIS A 138 -12.53 4.70 0.19
C HIS A 138 -11.82 3.48 -0.38
N TYR A 139 -11.12 3.62 -1.49
CA TYR A 139 -10.22 2.59 -1.99
C TYR A 139 -8.77 3.04 -1.80
N ASP A 140 -7.92 2.09 -1.44
CA ASP A 140 -6.48 2.26 -1.58
C ASP A 140 -6.10 2.13 -3.07
N ILE A 141 -6.13 3.25 -3.80
CA ILE A 141 -6.09 3.26 -5.28
C ILE A 141 -4.86 2.53 -5.81
N ALA A 142 -3.68 2.80 -5.25
CA ALA A 142 -2.43 2.20 -5.70
C ALA A 142 -2.43 0.67 -5.47
N LEU A 143 -2.90 0.21 -4.31
CA LEU A 143 -2.98 -1.23 -4.04
C LEU A 143 -4.03 -1.90 -4.93
N ASN A 144 -5.19 -1.27 -5.11
CA ASN A 144 -6.26 -1.78 -5.97
C ASN A 144 -5.79 -1.92 -7.43
N GLN A 145 -5.10 -0.92 -7.98
CA GLN A 145 -4.51 -0.99 -9.32
C GLN A 145 -3.49 -2.12 -9.45
N ALA A 146 -2.59 -2.26 -8.47
CA ALA A 146 -1.58 -3.33 -8.47
C ALA A 146 -2.22 -4.73 -8.45
N VAL A 147 -3.29 -4.92 -7.66
CA VAL A 147 -4.05 -6.18 -7.62
C VAL A 147 -4.71 -6.47 -8.96
N ASN A 148 -5.40 -5.48 -9.54
CA ASN A 148 -6.09 -5.65 -10.83
C ASN A 148 -5.12 -5.98 -11.96
N LEU A 149 -3.97 -5.30 -12.02
CA LEU A 149 -2.92 -5.59 -12.99
C LEU A 149 -2.34 -6.99 -12.80
N SER A 150 -2.08 -7.40 -11.56
CA SER A 150 -1.57 -8.75 -11.26
C SER A 150 -2.53 -9.85 -11.71
N GLN A 151 -3.84 -9.67 -11.49
CA GLN A 151 -4.86 -10.62 -11.97
C GLN A 151 -4.92 -10.66 -13.50
N TYR A 152 -4.77 -9.51 -14.16
CA TYR A 152 -4.75 -9.43 -15.61
C TYR A 152 -3.50 -10.14 -16.20
N VAL A 153 -2.33 -9.94 -15.59
CA VAL A 153 -1.09 -10.64 -15.97
C VAL A 153 -1.25 -12.15 -15.83
N GLU A 154 -1.80 -12.64 -14.71
CA GLU A 154 -2.02 -14.07 -14.50
C GLU A 154 -2.94 -14.68 -15.58
N LYS A 155 -3.99 -13.93 -15.98
CA LYS A 155 -4.88 -14.32 -17.07
C LYS A 155 -4.13 -14.41 -18.41
N LEU A 156 -3.31 -13.42 -18.73
CA LEU A 156 -2.50 -13.42 -19.96
C LEU A 156 -1.48 -14.57 -19.98
N GLU A 157 -0.86 -14.88 -18.84
CA GLU A 157 0.06 -16.01 -18.72
C GLU A 157 -0.63 -17.36 -18.95
N LYS A 158 -1.86 -17.52 -18.43
CA LYS A 158 -2.69 -18.70 -18.71
C LYS A 158 -2.99 -18.84 -20.21
N GLN A 159 -3.36 -17.73 -20.86
CA GLN A 159 -3.60 -17.71 -22.31
C GLN A 159 -2.34 -18.03 -23.12
N LYS A 160 -1.19 -17.46 -22.74
CA LYS A 160 0.10 -17.76 -23.35
C LYS A 160 0.43 -19.25 -23.26
N ARG A 161 0.29 -19.86 -22.07
CA ARG A 161 0.53 -21.30 -21.88
C ARG A 161 -0.36 -22.16 -22.79
N HIS A 162 -1.63 -21.78 -22.94
CA HIS A 162 -2.55 -22.47 -23.84
C HIS A 162 -2.14 -22.37 -25.31
N LEU A 163 -1.83 -21.15 -25.79
CA LEU A 163 -1.37 -20.93 -27.17
C LEU A 163 -0.04 -21.64 -27.46
N THR A 164 0.88 -21.66 -26.51
CA THR A 164 2.15 -22.42 -26.65
C THR A 164 1.90 -23.91 -26.80
N ALA A 165 0.94 -24.48 -26.05
CA ALA A 165 0.58 -25.89 -26.21
C ALA A 165 -0.04 -26.19 -27.59
N GLN A 166 -0.92 -25.31 -28.07
CA GLN A 166 -1.51 -25.43 -29.42
C GLN A 166 -0.44 -25.34 -30.52
N LEU A 167 0.54 -24.43 -30.38
CA LEU A 167 1.64 -24.31 -31.34
C LEU A 167 2.47 -25.59 -31.41
N ALA A 168 2.79 -26.19 -30.26
CA ALA A 168 3.53 -27.45 -30.19
C ALA A 168 2.80 -28.61 -30.89
N GLU A 169 1.47 -28.67 -30.79
CA GLU A 169 0.64 -29.67 -31.48
C GLU A 169 0.68 -29.48 -33.02
N VAL A 170 0.61 -28.24 -33.48
CA VAL A 170 0.74 -27.91 -34.91
C VAL A 170 2.13 -28.25 -35.44
N GLU A 171 3.19 -27.93 -34.69
CA GLU A 171 4.57 -28.26 -35.06
C GLU A 171 4.82 -29.77 -35.14
N ALA A 172 4.25 -30.54 -34.21
CA ALA A 172 4.28 -32.00 -34.26
C ALA A 172 3.58 -32.54 -35.52
N SER A 173 2.40 -31.98 -35.85
CA SER A 173 1.64 -32.35 -37.05
C SER A 173 2.42 -32.07 -38.34
N ILE A 174 3.06 -30.89 -38.43
CA ILE A 174 3.93 -30.53 -39.56
C ILE A 174 5.10 -31.51 -39.69
N THR A 175 5.71 -31.88 -38.57
CA THR A 175 6.84 -32.83 -38.55
C THR A 175 6.42 -34.20 -39.09
N ILE A 176 5.27 -34.70 -38.67
CA ILE A 176 4.71 -35.97 -39.15
C ILE A 176 4.45 -35.89 -40.67
N LEU A 177 3.78 -34.85 -41.14
CA LEU A 177 3.46 -34.67 -42.56
C LEU A 177 4.71 -34.59 -43.44
N ARG A 178 5.76 -33.91 -42.98
CA ARG A 178 7.05 -33.87 -43.68
C ARG A 178 7.68 -35.25 -43.80
N ALA A 179 7.70 -36.02 -42.72
CA ALA A 179 8.23 -37.38 -42.73
C ALA A 179 7.43 -38.30 -43.68
N SER A 180 6.10 -38.18 -43.69
CA SER A 180 5.24 -38.93 -44.63
C SER A 180 5.53 -38.55 -46.09
N LEU A 181 5.71 -37.26 -46.38
CA LEU A 181 6.03 -36.80 -47.74
C LEU A 181 7.39 -37.34 -48.21
N ASP A 182 8.40 -37.35 -47.34
CA ASP A 182 9.74 -37.87 -47.66
C ASP A 182 9.71 -39.37 -48.02
N ILE A 183 8.88 -40.16 -47.33
CA ILE A 183 8.67 -41.58 -47.64
C ILE A 183 8.03 -41.74 -49.03
N LEU A 184 6.92 -41.04 -49.29
CA LEU A 184 6.21 -41.09 -50.57
C LEU A 184 7.07 -40.65 -51.77
N CYS A 185 7.99 -39.72 -51.55
CA CYS A 185 8.93 -39.26 -52.58
C CYS A 185 10.07 -40.24 -52.86
N ARG A 186 10.40 -41.15 -51.93
CA ARG A 186 11.43 -42.18 -52.12
C ARG A 186 10.89 -43.40 -52.86
N ASP A 187 9.66 -43.81 -52.56
CA ASP A 187 9.04 -44.99 -53.18
C ASP A 187 8.63 -44.77 -54.66
N ASN A 188 8.62 -43.51 -55.12
CA ASN A 188 8.31 -43.11 -56.50
C ASN A 188 9.55 -42.84 -57.37
N LYS A 189 10.76 -43.18 -56.90
CA LYS A 189 12.02 -43.09 -57.66
C LYS A 189 12.58 -44.48 -57.95
#